data_AF-T2K0P1-F1
#
_entry.id   AF-T2K0P1-F1
#
_cell.length_a   1.000
_cell.length_b   1.000
_cell.length_c   1.000
_cell.angle_alpha   90.00
_cell.angle_beta   90.00
_cell.angle_gamma   90.00
#
_symmetry.space_group_name_H-M   'P 1'
#
loop_
_entity.id
_entity.type
_entity.pdbx_description
1 polymer ?
#
loop_
_entity_poly.entity_id
_entity_poly.type
_entity_poly.pdbx_seq_one_letter_code
_entity_poly.pdbx_strand_id
1 'polypeptide(L)'
;MIPSVKTASVAINLAKENNKQLPLFGVGGTSYNPDIIEQGGDILEGITVHIPSFNKNSKYSKDAEERWKGPITYRTAGAYDATQALIKSLEQADQSTRKAILDQLRILELSEDESSGQGVKFKEDGNIIGKKNILICIKKTDQKGTLDFQEIDDTKSESCMK
;
A
#
# COMPACT_ATOMS: atom_id res chain seq x y z
N MET A 1 0.26 4.83 12.48
CA MET A 1 1.08 3.89 13.29
C MET A 1 2.01 3.14 12.36
N ILE A 2 3.32 3.23 12.60
CA ILE A 2 4.34 2.43 11.91
C ILE A 2 4.34 1.05 12.59
N PRO A 3 4.35 -0.07 11.85
CA PRO A 3 4.48 -1.41 12.43
C PRO A 3 5.71 -1.52 13.34
N SER A 4 5.53 -2.06 14.54
CA SER A 4 6.65 -2.40 15.43
C SER A 4 7.26 -3.74 15.00
N VAL A 5 8.59 -3.88 15.04
CA VAL A 5 9.30 -5.16 14.89
C VAL A 5 8.73 -6.29 15.75
N LYS A 6 8.14 -5.95 16.92
CA LYS A 6 7.45 -6.92 17.80
C LYS A 6 6.27 -7.61 17.11
N THR A 7 5.57 -6.93 16.21
CA THR A 7 4.42 -7.50 15.49
C THR A 7 4.83 -8.41 14.33
N ALA A 8 5.98 -8.14 13.69
CA ALA A 8 6.52 -8.99 12.64
C ALA A 8 6.88 -10.38 13.18
N SER A 9 7.57 -10.46 14.32
CA SER A 9 7.94 -11.74 14.95
C SER A 9 6.73 -12.57 15.37
N VAL A 10 5.64 -11.92 15.81
CA VAL A 10 4.38 -12.63 16.15
C VAL A 10 3.74 -13.24 14.91
N ALA A 11 3.68 -12.50 13.80
CA ALA A 11 3.12 -13.01 12.55
C ALA A 11 3.92 -14.19 11.99
N ILE A 12 5.26 -14.12 12.06
CA ILE A 12 6.15 -15.21 11.64
C ILE A 12 5.94 -16.45 12.51
N ASN A 13 5.90 -16.30 13.84
CA ASN A 13 5.65 -17.42 14.74
C ASN A 13 4.26 -18.03 14.53
N LEU A 14 3.23 -17.22 14.29
CA LEU A 14 1.90 -17.73 13.96
C LEU A 14 1.92 -18.54 12.65
N ALA A 15 2.59 -18.05 11.62
CA ALA A 15 2.75 -18.78 10.36
C ALA A 15 3.49 -20.12 10.57
N LYS A 16 4.50 -20.11 11.45
CA LYS A 16 5.24 -21.31 11.85
C LYS A 16 4.37 -22.35 12.52
N GLU A 17 3.64 -21.96 13.56
CA GLU A 17 2.77 -22.89 14.31
C GLU A 17 1.58 -23.37 13.45
N ASN A 18 1.06 -22.50 12.58
CA ASN A 18 0.02 -22.88 11.63
C ASN A 18 0.52 -23.92 10.61
N ASN A 19 1.80 -23.87 10.21
CA ASN A 19 2.43 -24.81 9.27
C ASN A 19 1.56 -25.07 8.00
N LYS A 20 1.02 -24.00 7.42
CA LYS A 20 0.12 -24.03 6.24
C LYS A 20 -1.19 -24.83 6.41
N GLN A 21 -1.60 -25.16 7.64
CA GLN A 21 -2.85 -25.91 7.90
C GLN A 21 -4.11 -25.06 7.65
N LEU A 22 -4.07 -23.76 7.96
CA LEU A 22 -5.17 -22.83 7.72
C LEU A 22 -4.73 -21.66 6.82
N PRO A 23 -5.63 -21.11 6.00
CA PRO A 23 -5.40 -19.85 5.31
C PRO A 23 -5.10 -18.73 6.30
N LEU A 24 -4.01 -18.00 6.06
CA LEU A 24 -3.61 -16.87 6.88
C LEU A 24 -3.82 -15.56 6.11
N PHE A 25 -4.47 -14.63 6.79
CA PHE A 25 -4.75 -13.28 6.28
C PHE A 25 -3.98 -12.26 7.12
N GLY A 26 -3.08 -11.54 6.46
CA GLY A 26 -2.28 -10.46 7.04
C GLY A 26 -2.91 -9.09 6.81
N VAL A 27 -2.53 -8.13 7.66
CA VAL A 27 -2.93 -6.72 7.52
C VAL A 27 -1.83 -5.97 6.77
N GLY A 28 -2.17 -5.25 5.71
CA GLY A 28 -1.23 -4.49 4.88
C GLY A 28 -0.31 -3.55 5.66
N GLY A 29 -0.77 -3.08 6.82
CA GLY A 29 0.01 -2.49 7.91
C GLY A 29 1.40 -3.10 8.10
N THR A 30 1.38 -4.25 8.77
CA THR A 30 2.52 -4.99 9.31
C THR A 30 3.06 -6.03 8.34
N SER A 31 2.20 -6.54 7.44
CA SER A 31 2.49 -7.71 6.60
C SER A 31 2.97 -7.34 5.20
N TYR A 32 2.82 -6.09 4.75
CA TYR A 32 3.42 -5.58 3.50
C TYR A 32 4.72 -4.84 3.79
N ASN A 33 5.75 -5.58 4.16
CA ASN A 33 7.10 -5.08 4.43
C ASN A 33 8.13 -6.09 3.90
N PRO A 34 9.09 -5.71 3.04
CA PRO A 34 10.20 -6.59 2.64
C PRO A 34 10.91 -7.27 3.82
N ASP A 35 11.08 -6.59 4.95
CA ASP A 35 11.76 -7.16 6.12
C ASP A 35 11.07 -8.41 6.67
N ILE A 36 9.73 -8.51 6.54
CA ILE A 36 9.00 -9.69 7.02
C ILE A 36 9.33 -10.91 6.15
N ILE A 37 9.49 -10.70 4.84
CA ILE A 37 9.87 -11.74 3.89
C ILE A 37 11.30 -12.20 4.18
N GLU A 38 12.23 -11.26 4.42
CA GLU A 38 13.62 -11.59 4.76
C GLU A 38 13.71 -12.42 6.05
N GLN A 39 12.94 -12.06 7.08
CA GLN A 39 12.99 -12.74 8.38
C GLN A 39 12.20 -14.06 8.41
N GLY A 40 11.05 -14.13 7.74
CA GLY A 40 10.17 -15.29 7.76
C GLY A 40 10.49 -16.33 6.69
N GLY A 41 11.04 -15.91 5.55
CA GLY A 41 11.32 -16.79 4.42
C GLY A 41 10.10 -17.61 3.98
N ASP A 42 10.35 -18.84 3.52
CA ASP A 42 9.38 -19.78 2.94
C ASP A 42 8.14 -20.05 3.81
N ILE A 43 8.19 -19.77 5.11
CA ILE A 43 7.06 -19.97 6.02
C ILE A 43 5.91 -19.00 5.77
N LEU A 44 6.20 -17.86 5.13
CA LEU A 44 5.22 -16.83 4.80
C LEU A 44 4.57 -17.04 3.44
N GLU A 45 5.05 -18.01 2.66
CA GLU A 45 4.46 -18.36 1.37
C GLU A 45 3.00 -18.77 1.53
N GLY A 46 2.12 -18.16 0.72
CA GLY A 46 0.68 -18.42 0.74
C GLY A 46 -0.11 -17.57 1.73
N ILE A 47 0.53 -16.62 2.43
CA ILE A 47 -0.19 -15.60 3.20
C ILE A 47 -0.79 -14.57 2.25
N THR A 48 -2.08 -14.30 2.43
CA THR A 48 -2.80 -13.24 1.70
C THR A 48 -2.82 -11.97 2.53
N VAL A 49 -2.55 -10.82 1.91
CA VAL A 49 -2.55 -9.51 2.56
C VAL A 49 -3.45 -8.56 1.78
N HIS A 50 -4.22 -7.75 2.49
CA HIS A 50 -5.01 -6.67 1.90
C HIS A 50 -4.25 -5.34 1.97
N ILE A 51 -4.19 -4.63 0.84
CA ILE A 51 -3.60 -3.28 0.76
C ILE A 51 -4.48 -2.33 -0.07
N PRO A 52 -4.39 -1.02 0.16
CA PRO A 52 -4.87 -0.03 -0.80
C PRO A 52 -4.16 -0.19 -2.14
N SER A 53 -4.90 -0.13 -3.24
CA SER A 53 -4.31 -0.14 -4.59
C SER A 53 -3.55 1.15 -4.85
N PHE A 54 -2.55 1.06 -5.72
CA PHE A 54 -1.78 2.20 -6.20
C PHE A 54 -1.32 1.93 -7.63
N ASN A 55 -1.10 2.99 -8.41
CA ASN A 55 -0.66 2.86 -9.79
C ASN A 55 0.87 2.74 -9.86
N LYS A 56 1.37 1.50 -9.96
CA LYS A 56 2.80 1.19 -10.12
C LYS A 56 3.41 1.77 -11.40
N ASN A 57 2.59 2.05 -12.42
CA ASN A 57 3.04 2.52 -13.72
C ASN A 57 2.93 4.05 -13.91
N SER A 58 2.47 4.77 -12.89
CA SER A 58 2.34 6.23 -12.94
C SER A 58 3.69 6.91 -13.10
N LYS A 59 3.67 8.16 -13.58
CA LYS A 59 4.88 8.98 -13.69
C LYS A 59 5.59 9.11 -12.35
N TYR A 60 4.85 9.39 -11.28
CA TYR A 60 5.38 9.44 -9.92
C TYR A 60 6.11 8.14 -9.55
N SER A 61 5.46 6.98 -9.74
CA SER A 61 6.04 5.69 -9.35
C SER A 61 7.36 5.42 -10.08
N LYS A 62 7.40 5.65 -11.39
CA LYS A 62 8.61 5.48 -12.21
C LYS A 62 9.73 6.43 -11.80
N ASP A 63 9.43 7.72 -11.67
CA ASP A 63 10.42 8.74 -11.29
C ASP A 63 10.96 8.49 -9.88
N ALA A 64 10.09 8.07 -8.95
CA ALA A 64 10.47 7.80 -7.56
C ALA A 64 11.32 6.53 -7.43
N GLU A 65 10.97 5.46 -8.16
CA GLU A 65 11.78 4.24 -8.23
C GLU A 65 13.16 4.53 -8.83
N GLU A 66 13.22 5.31 -9.92
CA GLU A 66 14.49 5.71 -10.52
C GLU A 66 15.33 6.55 -9.56
N ARG A 67 14.71 7.46 -8.80
CA ARG A 67 15.41 8.35 -7.87
C ARG A 67 15.90 7.65 -6.61
N TRP A 68 15.06 6.81 -6.01
CA TRP A 68 15.34 6.19 -4.72
C TRP A 68 16.00 4.81 -4.84
N LYS A 69 16.02 4.22 -6.04
CA LYS A 69 16.58 2.88 -6.30
C LYS A 69 15.97 1.81 -5.39
N GLY A 70 14.69 1.99 -5.05
CA GLY A 70 13.96 1.13 -4.14
C GLY A 70 12.47 1.04 -4.50
N PRO A 71 11.76 0.05 -3.96
CA PRO A 71 10.39 -0.23 -4.36
C PRO A 71 9.42 0.87 -3.93
N ILE A 72 8.48 1.19 -4.81
CA ILE A 72 7.35 2.07 -4.49
C ILE A 72 6.21 1.24 -3.95
N THR A 73 5.57 1.76 -2.89
CA THR A 73 4.48 1.10 -2.19
C THR A 73 3.24 1.99 -2.17
N TYR A 74 2.10 1.43 -1.79
CA TYR A 74 0.90 2.24 -1.52
C TYR A 74 1.13 3.30 -0.44
N ARG A 75 2.12 3.12 0.45
CA ARG A 75 2.47 4.11 1.48
C ARG A 75 3.16 5.32 0.91
N THR A 76 4.15 5.11 0.03
CA THR A 76 4.88 6.21 -0.58
C THR A 76 3.99 6.95 -1.58
N ALA A 77 3.21 6.22 -2.37
CA ALA A 77 2.16 6.79 -3.23
C ALA A 77 1.14 7.62 -2.43
N GLY A 78 0.59 7.07 -1.34
CA GLY A 78 -0.36 7.79 -0.49
C GLY A 78 0.23 9.02 0.22
N ALA A 79 1.51 8.95 0.63
CA ALA A 79 2.20 10.10 1.21
C ALA A 79 2.44 11.21 0.18
N TYR A 80 2.75 10.84 -1.07
CA TYR A 80 2.86 11.78 -2.17
C TYR A 80 1.51 12.46 -2.45
N ASP A 81 0.42 11.69 -2.58
CA ASP A 81 -0.95 12.18 -2.75
C ASP A 81 -1.34 13.19 -1.65
N ALA A 82 -1.10 12.84 -0.39
CA ALA A 82 -1.40 13.71 0.75
C ALA A 82 -0.60 15.03 0.69
N THR A 83 0.65 14.97 0.24
CA THR A 83 1.50 16.16 0.11
C THR A 83 1.03 17.05 -1.04
N GLN A 84 0.71 16.48 -2.20
CA GLN A 84 0.15 17.23 -3.33
C GLN A 84 -1.18 17.90 -2.95
N ALA A 85 -2.06 17.17 -2.23
CA ALA A 85 -3.33 17.72 -1.76
C ALA A 85 -3.13 18.91 -0.81
N LEU A 86 -2.17 18.80 0.11
CA LEU A 86 -1.84 19.89 1.02
C LEU A 86 -1.26 21.10 0.29
N ILE A 87 -0.32 20.90 -0.65
CA ILE A 87 0.26 21.97 -1.47
C ILE A 87 -0.84 22.70 -2.23
N LYS A 88 -1.71 21.98 -2.93
CA LYS A 88 -2.80 22.58 -3.70
C LYS A 88 -3.80 23.32 -2.83
N SER A 89 -4.09 22.81 -1.64
CA SER A 89 -4.95 23.51 -0.70
C SER A 89 -4.32 24.79 -0.15
N LEU A 90 -3.00 24.80 0.07
CA LEU A 90 -2.27 26.01 0.46
C LEU A 90 -2.24 27.06 -0.64
N GLU A 91 -2.15 26.64 -1.91
CA GLU A 91 -2.19 27.54 -3.09
C GLU A 91 -3.58 28.16 -3.31
N GLN A 92 -4.64 27.42 -3.02
CA GLN A 92 -6.01 27.80 -3.35
C GLN A 92 -6.80 28.40 -2.18
N ALA A 93 -6.39 28.19 -0.94
CA ALA A 93 -7.10 28.73 0.22
C ALA A 93 -6.97 30.25 0.29
N ASP A 94 -8.08 30.93 0.53
CA ASP A 94 -8.14 32.39 0.67
C ASP A 94 -7.27 32.94 1.82
N GLN A 95 -6.98 32.10 2.82
CA GLN A 95 -6.18 32.45 3.98
C GLN A 95 -5.29 31.28 4.40
N SER A 96 -4.08 31.58 4.88
CA SER A 96 -3.15 30.57 5.44
C SER A 96 -3.52 30.14 6.86
N THR A 97 -4.81 29.84 7.11
CA THR A 97 -5.29 29.31 8.40
C THR A 97 -5.62 27.83 8.29
N ARG A 98 -5.49 27.08 9.40
CA ARG A 98 -5.84 25.65 9.42
C ARG A 98 -7.27 25.38 8.97
N LYS A 99 -8.21 26.26 9.34
CA LYS A 99 -9.62 26.14 8.96
C LYS A 99 -9.80 26.33 7.45
N ALA A 100 -9.25 27.40 6.88
CA ALA A 100 -9.37 27.66 5.44
C ALA A 100 -8.72 26.54 4.61
N ILE A 101 -7.56 26.03 5.02
CA ILE A 101 -6.91 24.89 4.34
C ILE A 101 -7.76 23.61 4.45
N LEU A 102 -8.35 23.33 5.61
CA LEU A 102 -9.22 22.16 5.78
C LEU A 102 -10.51 22.28 4.96
N ASP A 103 -11.11 23.48 4.92
CA ASP A 103 -12.30 23.75 4.11
C ASP A 103 -11.97 23.57 2.62
N GLN A 104 -10.78 24.02 2.17
CA GLN A 104 -10.30 23.81 0.80
C GLN A 104 -10.04 22.32 0.48
N LEU A 105 -9.40 21.57 1.39
CA LEU A 105 -9.16 20.13 1.22
C LEU A 105 -10.46 19.34 0.98
N ARG A 106 -11.58 19.76 1.59
CA ARG A 106 -12.88 19.07 1.46
C ARG A 106 -13.47 19.14 0.05
N ILE A 107 -13.15 20.19 -0.71
CA ILE A 107 -13.65 20.40 -2.07
C ILE A 107 -12.59 20.15 -3.14
N LEU A 108 -11.33 19.92 -2.72
CA LEU A 108 -10.21 19.70 -3.62
C LEU A 108 -10.40 18.40 -4.43
N GLU A 109 -10.05 18.51 -5.71
CA GLU A 109 -9.95 17.37 -6.63
C GLU A 109 -8.62 17.47 -7.38
N LEU A 110 -7.80 16.42 -7.28
CA LEU A 110 -6.56 16.28 -8.04
C LEU A 110 -6.75 15.27 -9.16
N SER A 111 -6.22 15.59 -10.34
CA SER A 111 -6.15 14.67 -11.47
C SER A 111 -5.13 13.53 -11.25
N GLU A 112 -5.11 12.55 -12.15
CA GLU A 112 -4.10 11.47 -12.13
C GLU A 112 -2.67 12.02 -12.26
N ASP A 113 -2.48 13.06 -13.07
CA ASP A 113 -1.17 13.68 -13.31
C ASP A 113 -0.68 14.57 -12.15
N GLU A 114 -1.61 15.08 -11.34
CA GLU A 114 -1.32 15.86 -10.13
C GLU A 114 -1.16 14.98 -8.87
N SER A 115 -1.30 13.66 -9.03
CA SER A 115 -1.26 12.67 -7.94
C SER A 115 -0.32 11.52 -8.29
N SER A 116 -0.34 10.45 -7.50
CA SER A 116 0.40 9.23 -7.76
C SER A 116 -0.20 8.39 -8.91
N GLY A 117 -1.03 8.97 -9.77
CA GLY A 117 -1.65 8.32 -10.93
C GLY A 117 -3.02 7.68 -10.68
N GLN A 118 -3.79 8.17 -9.70
CA GLN A 118 -5.17 7.71 -9.43
C GLN A 118 -6.16 8.83 -9.10
N GLY A 119 -5.69 10.07 -9.04
CA GLY A 119 -6.46 11.21 -8.55
C GLY A 119 -6.63 11.20 -7.02
N VAL A 120 -7.04 12.35 -6.50
CA VAL A 120 -7.36 12.52 -5.07
C VAL A 120 -8.65 13.31 -4.94
N LYS A 121 -9.60 12.78 -4.18
CA LYS A 121 -10.83 13.46 -3.80
C LYS A 121 -11.28 12.99 -2.43
N PHE A 122 -11.88 13.87 -1.65
CA PHE A 122 -12.33 13.57 -0.29
C PHE A 122 -13.86 13.57 -0.20
N LYS A 123 -14.38 12.73 0.70
CA LYS A 123 -15.75 12.83 1.20
C LYS A 123 -15.81 13.93 2.26
N GLU A 124 -17.03 14.31 2.62
CA GLU A 124 -17.27 15.29 3.70
C GLU A 124 -16.68 14.86 5.05
N ASP A 125 -16.61 13.55 5.32
CA ASP A 125 -16.00 12.97 6.52
C ASP A 125 -14.45 12.94 6.49
N GLY A 126 -13.82 13.41 5.40
CA GLY A 126 -12.38 13.43 5.21
C GLY A 126 -11.78 12.14 4.65
N ASN A 127 -12.57 11.10 4.39
CA ASN A 127 -12.09 9.88 3.75
C ASN A 127 -11.89 10.06 2.25
N ILE A 128 -10.86 9.44 1.67
CA ILE A 128 -10.62 9.47 0.22
C ILE A 128 -11.72 8.69 -0.53
N ILE A 129 -12.15 9.21 -1.68
CA ILE A 129 -13.10 8.59 -2.62
C ILE A 129 -12.34 7.76 -3.66
N GLY A 130 -12.91 6.63 -4.08
CA GLY A 130 -12.45 5.90 -5.28
C GLY A 130 -11.20 5.03 -5.11
N LYS A 131 -10.49 5.10 -3.97
CA LYS A 131 -9.41 4.16 -3.68
C LYS A 131 -9.98 2.76 -3.44
N LYS A 132 -9.56 1.82 -4.28
CA LYS A 132 -9.88 0.40 -4.14
C LYS A 132 -8.86 -0.26 -3.22
N ASN A 133 -9.25 -1.36 -2.61
CA ASN A 133 -8.28 -2.26 -2.00
C ASN A 133 -8.12 -3.50 -2.87
N ILE A 134 -6.92 -4.06 -2.85
CA ILE A 134 -6.55 -5.27 -3.59
C ILE A 134 -5.98 -6.30 -2.61
N LEU A 135 -6.06 -7.56 -3.01
CA LEU A 135 -5.41 -8.66 -2.33
C LEU A 135 -4.08 -8.95 -3.01
N ILE A 136 -3.06 -9.19 -2.19
CA ILE A 136 -1.74 -9.62 -2.61
C ILE A 136 -1.38 -10.90 -1.87
N CYS A 137 -0.62 -11.78 -2.50
CA CYS A 137 -0.14 -13.04 -1.96
C CYS A 137 1.38 -13.02 -1.88
N ILE A 138 1.94 -13.56 -0.80
CA ILE A 138 3.38 -13.81 -0.72
C ILE A 138 3.68 -15.10 -1.50
N LYS A 139 4.39 -14.98 -2.63
CA LYS A 139 4.71 -16.09 -3.54
C LYS A 139 6.19 -16.04 -3.96
N LYS A 140 6.74 -17.20 -4.33
CA LYS A 140 8.05 -17.29 -4.98
C LYS A 140 7.98 -16.70 -6.39
N THR A 141 8.95 -15.86 -6.75
CA THR A 141 9.02 -15.15 -8.05
C THR A 141 9.90 -15.86 -9.07
N ASP A 142 10.78 -16.76 -8.65
CA ASP A 142 11.70 -17.47 -9.53
C ASP A 142 12.03 -18.89 -9.04
N GLN A 143 12.76 -19.64 -9.86
CA GLN A 143 13.24 -20.99 -9.53
C GLN A 143 14.26 -20.99 -8.37
N LYS A 144 14.82 -19.82 -8.00
CA LYS A 144 15.73 -19.66 -6.86
C LYS A 144 14.98 -19.49 -5.54
N GLY A 145 13.66 -19.29 -5.58
CA GLY A 145 12.78 -19.27 -4.42
C GLY A 145 12.69 -17.90 -3.73
N THR A 146 13.03 -16.81 -4.43
CA THR A 146 12.88 -15.46 -3.85
C THR A 146 11.41 -15.14 -3.65
N LEU A 147 11.01 -14.75 -2.45
CA LEU A 147 9.63 -14.38 -2.15
C LEU A 147 9.35 -12.91 -2.46
N ASP A 148 8.16 -12.64 -2.99
CA ASP A 148 7.65 -11.28 -3.20
C ASP A 148 6.12 -11.24 -3.07
N PHE A 149 5.59 -10.02 -3.00
CA PHE A 149 4.17 -9.74 -3.00
C PHE A 149 3.61 -9.66 -4.42
N GLN A 150 2.71 -10.58 -4.76
CA GLN A 150 2.05 -10.63 -6.07
C GLN A 150 0.56 -10.35 -5.92
N GLU A 151 -0.01 -9.54 -6.80
CA GLU A 151 -1.46 -9.28 -6.81
C GLU A 151 -2.22 -10.57 -7.11
N ILE A 152 -3.33 -10.80 -6.39
CA ILE A 152 -4.25 -11.89 -6.66
C ILE A 152 -5.27 -11.41 -7.68
N ASP A 153 -5.36 -12.11 -8.81
CA ASP A 153 -6.39 -11.87 -9.81
C ASP A 153 -7.65 -12.66 -9.44
N ASP A 154 -8.61 -12.00 -8.78
CA ASP A 154 -9.87 -12.62 -8.34
C ASP A 154 -10.72 -13.17 -9.49
N THR A 155 -10.41 -12.82 -10.76
CA THR A 155 -11.09 -13.37 -11.94
C THR A 155 -10.53 -14.71 -12.40
N LYS A 156 -9.34 -15.05 -11.91
CA LYS A 156 -8.73 -16.36 -12.08
C LYS A 156 -8.91 -17.10 -10.76
N SER A 157 -9.22 -18.39 -10.81
CA SER A 157 -9.26 -19.26 -9.62
C SER A 157 -7.83 -19.47 -9.05
N GLU A 158 -7.11 -18.40 -8.78
CA GLU A 158 -5.76 -18.40 -8.25
C GLU A 158 -5.84 -18.41 -6.73
N SER A 159 -5.81 -19.62 -6.16
CA SER A 159 -5.62 -19.75 -4.72
C SER A 159 -4.20 -19.32 -4.35
N CYS A 160 -4.08 -18.49 -3.31
CA CYS A 160 -2.81 -18.17 -2.67
C CYS A 160 -2.24 -19.41 -1.93
N MET A 161 -3.10 -20.38 -1.58
CA MET A 161 -2.71 -21.69 -1.07
C MET A 161 -2.87 -22.75 -2.18
N LYS A 162 -1.79 -23.38 -2.61
CA LYS A 162 -1.87 -24.68 -3.29
C LYS A 162 -1.85 -25.80 -2.25
#